data_AF-A0A9W9TRU4-F1
#
_entry.id   AF-A0A9W9TRU4-F1
#
_cell.length_a   1.000
_cell.length_b   1.000
_cell.length_c   1.000
_cell.angle_alpha   90.00
_cell.angle_beta   90.00
_cell.angle_gamma   90.00
#
_symmetry.space_group_name_H-M   'P 1'
#
loop_
_entity.id
_entity.type
_entity.pdbx_description
1 polymer ?
#
loop_
_entity_poly.entity_id
_entity_poly.type
_entity_poly.pdbx_seq_one_letter_code
_entity_poly.pdbx_strand_id
1 'polypeptide(L)'
;MTAAMASSGSKDALSPQLIAQALVHLQPFEPSSYTSNSDSPAPRGANQIASAHVAHATGEHQSAAAESYIDNGTSEDRGHTEQSIPRLETVIARIHARVQAFLAESHPPDSLLASVQQQTRISLGVVAEALKRYEFSEISLSYNGGKDCLVLLILFLAGLHPTNTTPQDTHAPSTEPASPPALQTIPSIYALPPDPFQEVEDFVRSSAVAYHLSITKYTTSPPSSTLRSSFEDYLSRHPDIRAIFVGTRRTDPHGAKLTHFDRTDHGWPDFMRVHPVIDWQYAEIWAFIRHLGLRYCSLYDDGYTSLGGTSDTLPNPRLNKGSQYLPAYELKEDLEERLGRN
;
A
#
# COMPACT_ATOMS: atom_id res chain seq x y z
N MET A 1 0.45 -6.90 35.01
CA MET A 1 1.82 -6.69 34.47
C MET A 1 2.07 -7.80 33.47
N THR A 2 1.82 -7.55 32.20
CA THR A 2 2.18 -8.44 31.09
C THR A 2 2.93 -7.59 30.09
N ALA A 3 4.24 -7.81 30.03
CA ALA A 3 5.15 -7.10 29.15
C ALA A 3 4.89 -7.52 27.70
N ALA A 4 4.43 -6.59 26.87
CA ALA A 4 4.59 -6.71 25.43
C ALA A 4 6.09 -6.54 25.13
N MET A 5 6.73 -7.57 24.59
CA MET A 5 8.09 -7.47 24.10
C MET A 5 8.10 -6.54 22.88
N ALA A 6 8.40 -5.27 23.12
CA ALA A 6 8.87 -4.38 22.08
C ALA A 6 10.25 -4.89 21.63
N SER A 7 10.27 -5.58 20.49
CA SER A 7 11.51 -5.86 19.76
C SER A 7 12.17 -4.52 19.43
N SER A 8 13.26 -4.21 20.13
CA SER A 8 14.15 -3.12 19.74
C SER A 8 14.79 -3.50 18.41
N GLY A 9 14.30 -2.90 17.33
CA GLY A 9 14.82 -3.16 15.98
C GLY A 9 16.31 -2.85 15.92
N SER A 10 17.12 -3.91 15.87
CA SER A 10 18.37 -3.88 15.10
C SER A 10 18.04 -3.32 13.72
N LYS A 11 18.87 -2.42 13.18
CA LYS A 11 18.79 -2.02 11.77
C LYS A 11 19.24 -3.21 10.92
N ASP A 12 18.43 -4.27 10.90
CA ASP A 12 18.67 -5.41 10.04
C ASP A 12 18.57 -4.91 8.61
N ALA A 13 19.66 -5.09 7.86
CA ALA A 13 19.68 -4.76 6.45
C ALA A 13 18.54 -5.51 5.76
N LEU A 14 17.75 -4.80 4.94
CA LEU A 14 16.65 -5.41 4.19
C LEU A 14 17.19 -6.55 3.32
N SER A 15 16.49 -7.69 3.30
CA SER A 15 16.93 -8.81 2.48
C SER A 15 16.87 -8.44 0.99
N PRO A 16 17.79 -8.95 0.13
CA PRO A 16 17.75 -8.69 -1.30
C PRO A 16 16.41 -9.07 -1.95
N GLN A 17 15.78 -10.14 -1.46
CA GLN A 17 14.46 -10.58 -1.93
C GLN A 17 13.36 -9.55 -1.63
N LEU A 18 13.36 -8.97 -0.43
CA LEU A 18 12.39 -7.93 -0.06
C LEU A 18 12.61 -6.64 -0.85
N ILE A 19 13.87 -6.27 -1.10
CA ILE A 19 14.22 -5.13 -1.96
C ILE A 19 13.69 -5.36 -3.38
N ALA A 20 13.94 -6.54 -3.96
CA ALA A 20 13.44 -6.88 -5.29
C ALA A 20 11.90 -6.82 -5.35
N GLN A 21 11.20 -7.37 -4.35
CA GLN A 21 9.73 -7.29 -4.26
C GLN A 21 9.24 -5.84 -4.15
N ALA A 22 9.91 -5.00 -3.35
CA ALA A 22 9.58 -3.60 -3.20
C ALA A 22 9.77 -2.82 -4.51
N LEU A 23 10.84 -3.07 -5.25
CA LEU A 23 11.10 -2.41 -6.54
C LEU A 23 10.03 -2.70 -7.59
N VAL A 24 9.38 -3.87 -7.54
CA VAL A 24 8.26 -4.20 -8.44
C VAL A 24 7.09 -3.20 -8.29
N HIS A 25 6.84 -2.68 -7.09
CA HIS A 25 5.84 -1.63 -6.88
C HIS A 25 6.20 -0.30 -7.57
N LEU A 26 7.49 -0.04 -7.78
CA LEU A 26 8.03 1.21 -8.30
C LEU A 26 8.40 1.14 -9.79
N GLN A 27 8.15 0.03 -10.46
CA GLN A 27 8.43 -0.11 -11.88
C GLN A 27 7.65 0.94 -12.70
N PRO A 28 8.29 1.56 -13.71
CA PRO A 28 7.59 2.39 -14.68
C PRO A 28 6.45 1.60 -15.31
N PHE A 29 5.32 2.26 -15.56
CA PHE A 29 4.22 1.64 -16.29
C PHE A 29 4.47 1.79 -17.80
N GLU A 30 4.26 0.72 -18.55
CA GLU A 30 4.10 0.81 -20.00
C GLU A 30 2.67 1.24 -20.30
N PRO A 31 2.40 2.25 -21.16
CA PRO A 31 1.05 2.66 -21.48
C PRO A 31 0.25 1.46 -21.99
N SER A 32 -0.67 0.93 -21.19
CA SER A 32 -1.58 -0.10 -21.70
C SER A 32 -2.53 0.58 -22.67
N SER A 33 -2.61 0.08 -23.90
CA SER A 33 -3.70 0.38 -24.82
C SER A 33 -5.01 -0.17 -24.23
N TYR A 34 -5.62 0.56 -23.29
CA TYR A 34 -6.94 0.24 -22.77
C TYR A 34 -7.96 0.60 -23.86
N THR A 35 -8.06 -0.24 -24.89
CA THR A 35 -9.22 -0.19 -25.79
C THR A 35 -10.38 -0.78 -25.02
N SER A 36 -11.45 0.01 -24.85
CA SER A 36 -12.73 -0.45 -24.38
C SER A 36 -13.33 -1.45 -25.37
N ASN A 37 -12.85 -2.69 -25.35
CA ASN A 37 -13.46 -3.82 -26.02
C ASN A 37 -13.46 -4.99 -25.03
N SER A 38 -14.60 -5.67 -25.00
CA SER A 38 -15.00 -6.73 -24.09
C SER A 38 -14.23 -8.05 -24.25
N ASP A 39 -12.91 -8.01 -24.50
CA ASP A 39 -12.08 -9.20 -24.58
C ASP A 39 -11.01 -9.21 -23.49
N SER A 40 -11.10 -10.22 -22.63
CA SER A 40 -10.21 -10.47 -21.51
C SER A 40 -8.74 -10.60 -21.97
N PRO A 41 -7.80 -9.82 -21.41
CA PRO A 41 -6.40 -10.14 -21.53
C PRO A 41 -6.10 -11.37 -20.67
N ALA A 42 -5.46 -12.38 -21.26
CA ALA A 42 -4.94 -13.55 -20.53
C ALA A 42 -4.06 -13.14 -19.34
N PRO A 43 -4.06 -13.90 -18.23
CA PRO A 43 -3.35 -13.51 -17.01
C PRO A 43 -1.84 -13.46 -17.28
N ARG A 44 -1.25 -12.27 -17.14
CA ARG A 44 0.21 -12.12 -17.09
C ARG A 44 0.72 -12.67 -15.76
N GLY A 45 1.27 -13.88 -15.81
CA GLY A 45 2.35 -14.37 -14.96
C GLY A 45 2.08 -14.41 -13.46
N ALA A 46 1.32 -15.42 -13.01
CA ALA A 46 1.53 -15.95 -11.67
C ALA A 46 2.96 -16.54 -11.60
N ASN A 47 3.79 -16.00 -10.71
CA ASN A 47 5.12 -16.54 -10.42
C ASN A 47 5.00 -18.00 -9.96
N GLN A 48 5.52 -18.93 -10.77
CA GLN A 48 5.80 -20.29 -10.30
C GLN A 48 6.99 -20.22 -9.32
N ILE A 49 6.70 -20.31 -8.03
CA ILE A 49 7.68 -20.78 -7.04
C ILE A 49 7.61 -22.31 -7.09
N ALA A 50 8.67 -22.93 -7.59
CA ALA A 50 8.78 -24.38 -7.67
C ALA A 50 8.81 -25.00 -6.26
N SER A 51 7.74 -25.71 -5.89
CA SER A 51 7.72 -26.59 -4.73
C SER A 51 8.56 -27.84 -5.00
N ALA A 52 9.79 -27.87 -4.49
CA ALA A 52 10.59 -29.09 -4.47
C ALA A 52 10.01 -30.09 -3.45
N HIS A 53 9.49 -31.20 -3.96
CA HIS A 53 9.06 -32.35 -3.17
C HIS A 53 10.27 -33.03 -2.50
N VAL A 54 10.17 -33.24 -1.18
CA VAL A 54 11.09 -34.07 -0.41
C VAL A 54 10.67 -35.54 -0.59
N ALA A 55 11.55 -36.36 -1.16
CA ALA A 55 11.44 -37.81 -1.12
C ALA A 55 12.65 -38.39 -0.38
N HIS A 56 12.36 -39.19 0.65
CA HIS A 56 13.30 -39.99 1.42
C HIS A 56 13.90 -41.11 0.56
N ALA A 57 15.23 -41.29 0.61
CA ALA A 57 15.87 -42.60 0.44
C ALA A 57 17.26 -42.62 1.09
N THR A 58 17.55 -43.77 1.68
CA THR A 58 18.63 -44.20 2.58
C THR A 58 19.96 -44.53 1.89
N GLY A 59 21.09 -44.48 2.60
CA GLY A 59 22.27 -45.29 2.26
C GLY A 59 23.62 -44.69 2.65
N GLU A 60 24.47 -45.49 3.30
CA GLU A 60 25.69 -45.13 4.03
C GLU A 60 26.96 -44.87 3.19
N HIS A 61 27.91 -44.21 3.88
CA HIS A 61 29.36 -44.48 3.93
C HIS A 61 30.39 -43.75 3.04
N GLN A 62 31.35 -43.17 3.77
CA GLN A 62 32.81 -43.07 3.53
C GLN A 62 33.41 -41.77 2.98
N SER A 63 34.67 -41.61 3.39
CA SER A 63 35.40 -40.40 3.73
C SER A 63 36.44 -39.97 2.70
N ALA A 64 36.73 -38.67 2.73
CA ALA A 64 38.04 -38.02 2.51
C ALA A 64 38.76 -38.19 1.14
N ALA A 65 38.90 -37.07 0.43
CA ALA A 65 40.20 -36.55 -0.01
C ALA A 65 40.04 -35.11 -0.53
N ALA A 66 40.96 -34.25 -0.13
CA ALA A 66 41.10 -32.89 -0.62
C ALA A 66 41.92 -32.88 -1.92
N GLU A 67 41.39 -32.29 -2.99
CA GLU A 67 42.21 -31.88 -4.13
C GLU A 67 41.79 -30.48 -4.58
N SER A 68 42.76 -29.59 -4.49
CA SER A 68 42.77 -28.22 -4.96
C SER A 68 42.77 -28.16 -6.49
N TYR A 69 41.79 -27.50 -7.09
CA TYR A 69 41.88 -27.01 -8.47
C TYR A 69 41.87 -25.49 -8.48
N ILE A 70 42.98 -24.92 -8.93
CA ILE A 70 43.11 -23.50 -9.29
C ILE A 70 42.44 -23.35 -10.66
N ASP A 71 41.29 -22.70 -10.69
CA ASP A 71 40.65 -22.27 -11.94
C ASP A 71 41.00 -20.80 -12.20
N ASN A 72 41.85 -20.59 -13.22
CA ASN A 72 42.13 -19.29 -13.81
C ASN A 72 41.02 -19.01 -14.85
N GLY A 73 39.86 -18.57 -14.36
CA GLY A 73 38.75 -18.11 -15.17
C GLY A 73 38.58 -16.60 -15.02
N THR A 74 38.89 -15.87 -16.09
CA THR A 74 38.71 -14.42 -16.26
C THR A 74 37.37 -13.92 -15.71
N SER A 75 37.42 -13.06 -14.69
CA SER A 75 36.29 -12.30 -14.16
C SER A 75 35.76 -11.34 -15.22
N GLU A 76 34.72 -11.73 -15.95
CA GLU A 76 33.80 -10.76 -16.54
C GLU A 76 33.08 -10.06 -15.38
N ASP A 77 33.53 -8.85 -15.08
CA ASP A 77 32.86 -7.90 -14.19
C ASP A 77 31.51 -7.50 -14.81
N ARG A 78 30.52 -8.37 -14.68
CA ARG A 78 29.11 -7.98 -14.79
C ARG A 78 28.80 -7.22 -13.51
N GLY A 79 28.97 -5.90 -13.56
CA GLY A 79 28.56 -5.00 -12.50
C GLY A 79 27.12 -5.29 -12.08
N HIS A 80 26.96 -6.02 -10.99
CA HIS A 80 25.71 -6.13 -10.28
C HIS A 80 25.44 -4.74 -9.69
N THR A 81 24.77 -3.87 -10.44
CA THR A 81 24.15 -2.68 -9.84
C THR A 81 23.17 -3.20 -8.80
N GLU A 82 23.58 -3.15 -7.55
CA GLU A 82 22.75 -3.43 -6.39
C GLU A 82 21.55 -2.49 -6.47
N GLN A 83 20.39 -3.03 -6.86
CA GLN A 83 19.21 -2.21 -7.08
C GLN A 83 18.73 -1.73 -5.72
N SER A 84 18.98 -0.46 -5.39
CA SER A 84 18.54 0.14 -4.13
C SER A 84 17.16 0.76 -4.28
N ILE A 85 16.42 0.82 -3.17
CA ILE A 85 15.14 1.54 -3.12
C ILE A 85 15.40 3.04 -3.31
N PRO A 86 14.76 3.71 -4.28
CA PRO A 86 14.88 5.15 -4.45
C PRO A 86 14.46 5.89 -3.18
N ARG A 87 15.07 7.05 -2.91
CA ARG A 87 14.67 7.92 -1.78
C ARG A 87 13.19 8.33 -1.90
N LEU A 88 12.57 8.65 -0.76
CA LEU A 88 11.15 9.00 -0.68
C LEU A 88 10.80 10.17 -1.62
N GLU A 89 11.67 11.18 -1.75
CA GLU A 89 11.43 12.33 -2.65
C GLU A 89 11.33 11.88 -4.12
N THR A 90 12.16 10.93 -4.53
CA THR A 90 12.11 10.34 -5.88
C THR A 90 10.83 9.51 -6.07
N VAL A 91 10.41 8.76 -5.05
CA VAL A 91 9.16 8.00 -5.08
C VAL A 91 7.95 8.93 -5.20
N ILE A 92 7.90 10.00 -4.39
CA ILE A 92 6.88 11.05 -4.44
C ILE A 92 6.81 11.68 -5.85
N ALA A 93 7.95 12.09 -6.40
CA ALA A 93 7.99 12.70 -7.73
C ALA A 93 7.49 11.76 -8.84
N ARG A 94 7.86 10.48 -8.79
CA ARG A 94 7.39 9.48 -9.76
C ARG A 94 5.89 9.22 -9.65
N ILE A 95 5.37 9.09 -8.42
CA ILE A 95 3.94 8.86 -8.18
C ILE A 95 3.13 10.07 -8.59
N HIS A 96 3.57 11.28 -8.22
CA HIS A 96 2.94 12.53 -8.64
C HIS A 96 2.88 12.62 -10.16
N ALA A 97 4.01 12.43 -10.86
CA ALA A 97 4.05 12.47 -12.32
C ALA A 97 3.08 11.45 -12.96
N ARG A 98 2.96 10.25 -12.39
CA ARG A 98 2.02 9.22 -12.87
C ARG A 98 0.56 9.64 -12.68
N VAL A 99 0.20 10.16 -11.52
CA VAL A 99 -1.16 10.65 -11.24
C VAL A 99 -1.49 11.84 -12.15
N GLN A 100 -0.56 12.77 -12.36
CA GLN A 100 -0.76 13.91 -13.26
C GLN A 100 -0.91 13.47 -14.73
N ALA A 101 -0.12 12.48 -15.19
CA ALA A 101 -0.28 11.92 -16.51
C ALA A 101 -1.69 11.35 -16.72
N PHE A 102 -2.20 10.57 -15.76
CA PHE A 102 -3.58 10.07 -15.77
C PHE A 102 -4.61 11.21 -15.79
N LEU A 103 -4.44 12.25 -14.97
CA LEU A 103 -5.34 13.40 -14.92
C LEU A 103 -5.35 14.25 -16.20
N ALA A 104 -4.30 14.17 -17.01
CA ALA A 104 -4.15 14.88 -18.27
C ALA A 104 -4.73 14.10 -19.48
N GLU A 105 -5.06 12.82 -19.31
CA GLU A 105 -5.71 12.02 -20.34
C GLU A 105 -7.13 12.53 -20.65
N SER A 106 -7.56 12.37 -21.89
CA SER A 106 -8.91 12.69 -22.33
C SER A 106 -9.79 11.45 -22.33
N HIS A 107 -10.88 11.48 -21.55
CA HIS A 107 -11.86 10.39 -21.46
C HIS A 107 -13.27 10.90 -21.78
N PRO A 108 -14.19 10.07 -22.32
CA PRO A 108 -15.58 10.46 -22.49
C PRO A 108 -16.20 10.91 -21.15
N PRO A 109 -17.01 11.99 -21.11
CA PRO A 109 -17.52 12.56 -19.86
C PRO A 109 -18.25 11.58 -18.93
N ASP A 110 -18.99 10.63 -19.51
CA ASP A 110 -19.78 9.63 -18.77
C ASP A 110 -19.03 8.30 -18.55
N SER A 111 -17.73 8.27 -18.81
CA SER A 111 -16.91 7.07 -18.60
C SER A 111 -16.48 6.90 -17.15
N LEU A 112 -16.22 5.64 -16.75
CA LEU A 112 -15.66 5.33 -15.44
C LEU A 112 -14.35 6.08 -15.18
N LEU A 113 -13.47 6.20 -16.17
CA LEU A 113 -12.19 6.90 -16.02
C LEU A 113 -12.36 8.41 -15.83
N ALA A 114 -13.36 9.04 -16.47
CA ALA A 114 -13.69 10.44 -16.19
C ALA A 114 -14.18 10.63 -14.74
N SER A 115 -14.99 9.70 -14.22
CA SER A 115 -15.40 9.69 -12.80
C SER A 115 -14.20 9.52 -11.86
N VAL A 116 -13.29 8.58 -12.16
CA VAL A 116 -12.06 8.37 -11.40
C VAL A 116 -11.16 9.61 -11.43
N GLN A 117 -11.03 10.30 -12.57
CA GLN A 117 -10.30 11.57 -12.64
C GLN A 117 -10.94 12.64 -11.74
N GLN A 118 -12.27 12.72 -11.71
CA GLN A 118 -12.98 13.65 -10.83
C GLN A 118 -12.73 13.33 -9.36
N GLN A 119 -12.87 12.07 -8.95
CA GLN A 119 -12.59 11.63 -7.59
C GLN A 119 -11.13 11.85 -7.19
N THR A 120 -10.19 11.58 -8.10
CA THR A 120 -8.76 11.85 -7.91
C THR A 120 -8.51 13.32 -7.59
N ARG A 121 -9.14 14.26 -8.32
CA ARG A 121 -8.99 15.70 -8.05
C ARG A 121 -9.57 16.09 -6.69
N ILE A 122 -10.74 15.56 -6.32
CA ILE A 122 -11.35 15.79 -5.00
C ILE A 122 -10.42 15.30 -3.89
N SER A 123 -9.94 14.07 -3.98
CA SER A 123 -9.03 13.48 -2.98
C SER A 123 -7.71 14.24 -2.85
N LEU A 124 -7.12 14.69 -3.97
CA LEU A 124 -5.92 15.53 -3.94
C LEU A 124 -6.21 16.88 -3.25
N GLY A 125 -7.40 17.45 -3.43
CA GLY A 125 -7.85 18.63 -2.69
C GLY A 125 -7.93 18.38 -1.17
N VAL A 126 -8.45 17.23 -0.76
CA VAL A 126 -8.51 16.83 0.66
C VAL A 126 -7.11 16.63 1.24
N VAL A 127 -6.22 15.96 0.52
CA VAL A 127 -4.81 15.79 0.92
C VAL A 127 -4.13 17.15 1.06
N ALA A 128 -4.27 18.04 0.08
CA ALA A 128 -3.70 19.37 0.12
C ALA A 128 -4.23 20.19 1.31
N GLU A 129 -5.53 20.09 1.62
CA GLU A 129 -6.12 20.77 2.77
C GLU A 129 -5.59 20.21 4.10
N ALA A 130 -5.41 18.89 4.22
CA ALA A 130 -4.81 18.30 5.40
C ALA A 130 -3.35 18.76 5.60
N LEU A 131 -2.55 18.82 4.52
CA LEU A 131 -1.16 19.29 4.55
C LEU A 131 -1.02 20.80 4.84
N LYS A 132 -2.11 21.59 4.71
CA LYS A 132 -2.15 22.98 5.20
C LYS A 132 -2.45 23.09 6.69
N ARG A 133 -3.15 22.10 7.26
CA ARG A 133 -3.61 22.10 8.66
C ARG A 133 -2.61 21.47 9.62
N TYR A 134 -1.81 20.54 9.11
CA TYR A 134 -0.91 19.71 9.90
C TYR A 134 0.46 19.67 9.25
N GLU A 135 1.50 19.80 10.07
CA GLU A 135 2.87 19.54 9.63
C GLU A 135 3.02 18.05 9.27
N PHE A 136 3.97 17.72 8.41
CA PHE A 136 4.19 16.33 8.02
C PHE A 136 4.49 15.42 9.23
N SER A 137 5.20 15.92 10.24
CA SER A 137 5.49 15.19 11.49
C SER A 137 4.26 14.87 12.33
N GLU A 138 3.12 15.50 12.04
CA GLU A 138 1.86 15.34 12.78
C GLU A 138 0.88 14.42 12.05
N ILE A 139 1.30 13.87 10.90
CA ILE A 139 0.48 13.04 10.03
C ILE A 139 0.94 11.58 10.12
N SER A 140 -0.04 10.67 10.19
CA SER A 140 0.15 9.23 10.05
C SER A 140 -0.85 8.64 9.06
N LEU A 141 -0.56 7.45 8.54
CA LEU A 141 -1.46 6.67 7.70
C LEU A 141 -1.95 5.41 8.42
N SER A 142 -3.25 5.12 8.35
CA SER A 142 -3.76 3.79 8.66
C SER A 142 -3.68 2.92 7.39
N TYR A 143 -2.76 1.97 7.37
CA TYR A 143 -2.45 1.17 6.19
C TYR A 143 -2.48 -0.33 6.49
N ASN A 144 -3.37 -1.06 5.83
CA ASN A 144 -3.57 -2.50 6.01
C ASN A 144 -3.25 -3.34 4.75
N GLY A 145 -2.72 -2.71 3.70
CA GLY A 145 -2.43 -3.37 2.42
C GLY A 145 -3.66 -3.68 1.55
N GLY A 146 -4.85 -3.27 1.98
CA GLY A 146 -6.07 -3.36 1.19
C GLY A 146 -6.10 -2.38 0.00
N LYS A 147 -7.02 -2.62 -0.93
CA LYS A 147 -7.19 -1.79 -2.14
C LYS A 147 -7.48 -0.32 -1.81
N ASP A 148 -8.30 -0.06 -0.79
CA ASP A 148 -8.78 1.29 -0.47
C ASP A 148 -7.66 2.13 0.17
N CYS A 149 -6.90 1.56 1.11
CA CYS A 149 -5.75 2.25 1.69
C CYS A 149 -4.58 2.37 0.71
N LEU A 150 -4.48 1.49 -0.30
CA LEU A 150 -3.51 1.64 -1.39
C LEU A 150 -3.83 2.87 -2.26
N VAL A 151 -5.08 3.04 -2.68
CA VAL A 151 -5.49 4.26 -3.43
C VAL A 151 -5.21 5.51 -2.61
N LEU A 152 -5.59 5.50 -1.33
CA LEU A 152 -5.29 6.57 -0.37
C LEU A 152 -3.78 6.87 -0.31
N LEU A 153 -2.93 5.85 -0.15
CA LEU A 153 -1.48 6.01 -0.07
C LEU A 153 -0.91 6.68 -1.32
N ILE A 154 -1.33 6.24 -2.50
CA ILE A 154 -0.86 6.80 -3.76
C ILE A 154 -1.28 8.27 -3.93
N LEU A 155 -2.52 8.60 -3.56
CA LEU A 155 -3.01 9.98 -3.58
C LEU A 155 -2.30 10.87 -2.55
N PHE A 156 -2.03 10.34 -1.36
CA PHE A 156 -1.24 11.03 -0.33
C PHE A 156 0.17 11.34 -0.84
N LEU A 157 0.89 10.34 -1.37
CA LEU A 157 2.22 10.50 -1.93
C LEU A 157 2.24 11.49 -3.11
N ALA A 158 1.24 11.45 -4.00
CA ALA A 158 1.12 12.41 -5.08
C ALA A 158 0.89 13.84 -4.57
N GLY A 159 0.16 14.01 -3.47
CA GLY A 159 -0.12 15.30 -2.84
C GLY A 159 1.06 15.89 -2.06
N LEU A 160 2.05 15.08 -1.66
CA LEU A 160 3.29 15.55 -1.01
C LEU A 160 4.24 16.26 -1.97
N HIS A 161 4.10 16.06 -3.29
CA HIS A 161 5.01 16.69 -4.24
C HIS A 161 4.85 18.22 -4.20
N PRO A 162 5.94 18.99 -4.07
CA PRO A 162 5.87 20.44 -4.06
C PRO A 162 5.17 20.96 -5.31
N THR A 163 4.14 21.77 -5.12
CA THR A 163 3.50 22.50 -6.21
C THR A 163 4.15 23.87 -6.28
N ASN A 164 4.55 24.32 -7.48
CA ASN A 164 5.21 25.62 -7.70
C ASN A 164 4.30 26.84 -7.44
N THR A 165 3.21 26.67 -6.69
CA THR A 165 2.16 27.67 -6.44
C THR A 165 2.32 28.43 -5.13
N THR A 166 3.40 28.25 -4.39
CA THR A 166 3.75 29.20 -3.33
C THR A 166 4.17 30.51 -4.01
N PRO A 167 3.52 31.66 -3.73
CA PRO A 167 4.01 32.95 -4.19
C PRO A 167 5.44 33.10 -3.70
N GLN A 168 6.35 33.17 -4.66
CA GLN A 168 7.73 33.54 -4.39
C GLN A 168 7.68 35.01 -3.97
N ASP A 169 7.60 35.26 -2.66
CA ASP A 169 7.81 36.60 -2.10
C ASP A 169 9.22 37.02 -2.51
N THR A 170 9.28 37.81 -3.57
CA THR A 170 10.47 38.50 -4.03
C THR A 170 10.86 39.48 -2.94
N HIS A 171 11.93 39.17 -2.20
CA HIS A 171 12.93 40.06 -1.58
C HIS A 171 13.43 39.48 -0.23
N ALA A 172 14.37 38.53 -0.29
CA ALA A 172 15.30 38.27 0.81
C ALA A 172 16.67 37.81 0.25
N PRO A 173 17.81 38.28 0.80
CA PRO A 173 19.12 37.88 0.33
C PRO A 173 19.42 36.42 0.69
N SER A 174 20.09 35.74 -0.24
CA SER A 174 20.55 34.36 -0.20
C SER A 174 21.35 34.08 1.07
N THR A 175 20.69 33.48 2.06
CA THR A 175 21.35 32.66 3.08
C THR A 175 21.02 31.24 2.68
N GLU A 176 22.00 30.40 2.36
CA GLU A 176 21.73 29.01 2.00
C GLU A 176 20.86 28.37 3.08
N PRO A 177 19.64 27.91 2.75
CA PRO A 177 18.83 27.23 3.74
C PRO A 177 19.55 25.92 4.07
N ALA A 178 19.87 25.72 5.35
CA ALA A 178 20.20 24.43 5.87
C ALA A 178 19.16 23.43 5.33
N SER A 179 19.64 22.38 4.64
CA SER A 179 18.78 21.39 4.01
C SER A 179 17.70 20.96 5.00
N PRO A 180 16.40 21.09 4.68
CA PRO A 180 15.35 20.61 5.56
C PRO A 180 15.62 19.14 5.89
N PRO A 181 15.33 18.67 7.12
CA PRO A 181 15.52 17.27 7.46
C PRO A 181 14.80 16.42 6.41
N ALA A 182 15.57 15.59 5.70
CA ALA A 182 15.05 14.78 4.61
C ALA A 182 13.89 13.91 5.13
N LEU A 183 12.79 13.85 4.38
CA LEU A 183 11.66 13.00 4.71
C LEU A 183 12.12 11.55 4.60
N GLN A 184 12.37 10.89 5.73
CA GLN A 184 12.92 9.53 5.70
C GLN A 184 11.82 8.48 5.56
N THR A 185 10.74 8.61 6.34
CA THR A 185 9.62 7.66 6.34
C THR A 185 8.32 8.34 6.72
N ILE A 186 7.20 7.69 6.38
CA ILE A 186 5.84 8.11 6.73
C ILE A 186 5.39 7.25 7.93
N PRO A 187 5.09 7.83 9.10
CA PRO A 187 4.51 7.09 10.21
C PRO A 187 3.23 6.38 9.77
N SER A 188 3.08 5.12 10.14
CA SER A 188 1.90 4.35 9.76
C SER A 188 1.49 3.38 10.86
N ILE A 189 0.18 3.20 11.03
CA ILE A 189 -0.41 2.21 11.92
C ILE A 189 -1.09 1.11 11.09
N TYR A 190 -0.83 -0.14 11.47
CA TYR A 190 -1.51 -1.30 10.92
C TYR A 190 -2.12 -2.14 12.04
N ALA A 191 -3.45 -2.05 12.17
CA ALA A 191 -4.21 -2.96 13.01
C ALA A 191 -4.51 -4.24 12.22
N LEU A 192 -3.94 -5.37 12.66
CA LEU A 192 -4.07 -6.66 11.99
C LEU A 192 -5.09 -7.54 12.71
N PRO A 193 -5.82 -8.40 11.97
CA PRO A 193 -6.63 -9.45 12.58
C PRO A 193 -5.73 -10.46 13.33
N PRO A 194 -6.29 -11.28 14.23
CA PRO A 194 -5.51 -12.30 14.95
C PRO A 194 -4.98 -13.41 14.03
N ASP A 195 -5.60 -13.58 12.87
CA ASP A 195 -5.39 -14.64 11.90
C ASP A 195 -5.20 -14.06 10.49
N PRO A 196 -4.14 -13.26 10.24
CA PRO A 196 -3.95 -12.58 8.97
C PRO A 196 -3.58 -13.54 7.83
N PHE A 197 -3.98 -13.20 6.61
CA PHE A 197 -3.46 -13.86 5.41
C PHE A 197 -1.99 -13.51 5.19
N GLN A 198 -1.16 -14.51 4.85
CA GLN A 198 0.26 -14.30 4.61
C GLN A 198 0.51 -13.40 3.38
N GLU A 199 -0.34 -13.52 2.36
CA GLU A 199 -0.31 -12.72 1.14
C GLU A 199 -0.54 -11.23 1.43
N VAL A 200 -1.38 -10.92 2.43
CA VAL A 200 -1.58 -9.54 2.90
C VAL A 200 -0.35 -9.04 3.64
N GLU A 201 0.21 -9.85 4.54
CA GLU A 201 1.43 -9.48 5.28
C GLU A 201 2.63 -9.25 4.35
N ASP A 202 2.79 -10.07 3.33
CA ASP A 202 3.85 -9.95 2.32
C ASP A 202 3.65 -8.72 1.44
N PHE A 203 2.41 -8.44 1.05
CA PHE A 203 2.07 -7.22 0.33
C PHE A 203 2.36 -5.98 1.19
N VAL A 204 1.91 -5.95 2.45
CA VAL A 204 2.18 -4.85 3.39
C VAL A 204 3.68 -4.65 3.57
N ARG A 205 4.45 -5.73 3.76
CA ARG A 205 5.91 -5.64 3.95
C ARG A 205 6.62 -5.05 2.74
N SER A 206 6.34 -5.58 1.55
CA SER A 206 6.99 -5.11 0.30
C SER A 206 6.56 -3.69 -0.09
N SER A 207 5.28 -3.36 0.05
CA SER A 207 4.77 -2.01 -0.24
C SER A 207 5.26 -0.97 0.79
N ALA A 208 5.38 -1.33 2.07
CA ALA A 208 5.94 -0.44 3.09
C ALA A 208 7.39 -0.04 2.78
N VAL A 209 8.21 -0.98 2.29
CA VAL A 209 9.57 -0.69 1.84
C VAL A 209 9.55 0.21 0.60
N ALA A 210 8.71 -0.10 -0.39
CA ALA A 210 8.62 0.67 -1.63
C ALA A 210 8.20 2.13 -1.41
N TYR A 211 7.26 2.35 -0.49
CA TYR A 211 6.62 3.64 -0.24
C TYR A 211 7.11 4.31 1.06
N HIS A 212 8.20 3.81 1.66
CA HIS A 212 8.83 4.34 2.88
C HIS A 212 7.89 4.48 4.07
N LEU A 213 7.05 3.48 4.32
CA LEU A 213 6.16 3.46 5.48
C LEU A 213 6.88 2.91 6.72
N SER A 214 6.84 3.66 7.82
CA SER A 214 7.25 3.19 9.14
C SER A 214 6.04 2.60 9.88
N ILE A 215 5.78 1.31 9.65
CA ILE A 215 4.59 0.64 10.16
C ILE A 215 4.78 0.17 11.60
N THR A 216 3.92 0.63 12.49
CA THR A 216 3.66 0.00 13.79
C THR A 216 2.48 -0.96 13.68
N LYS A 217 2.72 -2.25 13.95
CA LYS A 217 1.71 -3.32 13.87
C LYS A 217 1.03 -3.57 15.21
N TYR A 218 -0.28 -3.82 15.18
CA TYR A 218 -1.09 -4.16 16.35
C TYR A 218 -2.07 -5.30 16.09
N THR A 219 -1.85 -6.46 16.72
CA THR A 219 -2.80 -7.57 16.63
C THR A 219 -4.04 -7.27 17.46
N THR A 220 -5.19 -7.24 16.81
CA THR A 220 -6.49 -7.08 17.45
C THR A 220 -7.01 -8.45 17.89
N SER A 221 -7.49 -8.54 19.13
CA SER A 221 -8.10 -9.73 19.72
C SER A 221 -9.11 -9.28 20.80
N PRO A 222 -10.30 -8.83 20.40
CA PRO A 222 -11.28 -8.31 21.34
C PRO A 222 -11.72 -9.38 22.38
N PRO A 223 -11.96 -8.99 23.65
CA PRO A 223 -11.89 -7.63 24.17
C PRO A 223 -10.48 -7.20 24.61
N SER A 224 -9.48 -8.09 24.58
CA SER A 224 -8.14 -7.84 25.13
C SER A 224 -7.33 -6.79 24.36
N SER A 225 -7.48 -6.76 23.03
CA SER A 225 -6.89 -5.76 22.13
C SER A 225 -7.94 -5.38 21.11
N THR A 226 -8.34 -4.11 21.12
CA THR A 226 -9.34 -3.54 20.21
C THR A 226 -8.68 -2.50 19.32
N LEU A 227 -9.34 -2.13 18.22
CA LEU A 227 -8.87 -1.04 17.36
C LEU A 227 -8.64 0.25 18.17
N ARG A 228 -9.56 0.57 19.10
CA ARG A 228 -9.44 1.72 20.01
C ARG A 228 -8.17 1.66 20.85
N SER A 229 -7.90 0.55 21.54
CA SER A 229 -6.70 0.42 22.38
C SER A 229 -5.41 0.41 21.55
N SER A 230 -5.45 -0.08 20.31
CA SER A 230 -4.31 0.02 19.38
C SER A 230 -3.99 1.47 19.04
N PHE A 231 -4.99 2.30 18.73
CA PHE A 231 -4.77 3.73 18.51
C PHE A 231 -4.31 4.47 19.77
N GLU A 232 -4.80 4.06 20.95
CA GLU A 232 -4.40 4.66 22.23
C GLU A 232 -2.91 4.43 22.52
N ASP A 233 -2.46 3.18 22.39
CA ASP A 233 -1.03 2.86 22.51
C ASP A 233 -0.21 3.57 21.43
N TYR A 234 -0.70 3.63 20.19
CA TYR A 234 0.03 4.26 19.08
C TYR A 234 0.28 5.74 19.33
N LEU A 235 -0.77 6.48 19.67
CA LEU A 235 -0.67 7.91 19.95
C LEU A 235 0.14 8.19 21.21
N SER A 236 0.13 7.29 22.21
CA SER A 236 1.01 7.41 23.38
C SER A 236 2.50 7.35 23.03
N ARG A 237 2.86 6.61 21.97
CA ARG A 237 4.22 6.46 21.45
C ARG A 237 4.59 7.49 20.38
N HIS A 238 3.58 8.14 19.79
CA HIS A 238 3.71 9.15 18.75
C HIS A 238 2.92 10.40 19.12
N PRO A 239 3.32 11.12 20.19
CA PRO A 239 2.52 12.21 20.77
C PRO A 239 2.32 13.42 19.85
N ASP A 240 3.17 13.56 18.82
CA ASP A 240 3.07 14.64 17.84
C ASP A 240 1.99 14.39 16.78
N ILE A 241 1.48 13.15 16.63
CA ILE A 241 0.48 12.81 15.63
C ILE A 241 -0.87 13.43 15.99
N ARG A 242 -1.39 14.26 15.09
CA ARG A 242 -2.68 14.96 15.24
C ARG A 242 -3.70 14.54 14.18
N ALA A 243 -3.24 14.02 13.05
CA ALA A 243 -4.10 13.59 11.95
C ALA A 243 -3.70 12.20 11.43
N ILE A 244 -4.68 11.34 11.20
CA ILE A 244 -4.49 10.02 10.63
C ILE A 244 -5.38 9.87 9.39
N PHE A 245 -4.77 9.57 8.26
CA PHE A 245 -5.49 9.27 7.04
C PHE A 245 -6.02 7.84 7.06
N VAL A 246 -7.29 7.65 6.71
CA VAL A 246 -7.99 6.37 6.81
C VAL A 246 -8.76 6.10 5.52
N GLY A 247 -8.53 4.93 4.93
CA GLY A 247 -9.11 4.49 3.64
C GLY A 247 -10.54 3.96 3.73
N THR A 248 -11.39 4.55 4.58
CA THR A 248 -12.81 4.19 4.70
C THR A 248 -13.62 4.85 3.59
N ARG A 249 -14.61 4.15 3.04
CA ARG A 249 -15.60 4.62 2.05
C ARG A 249 -17.00 4.69 2.66
N ARG A 250 -17.93 5.43 2.02
CA ARG A 250 -19.32 5.56 2.51
C ARG A 250 -20.04 4.21 2.62
N THR A 251 -19.68 3.27 1.76
CA THR A 251 -20.29 1.93 1.67
C THR A 251 -19.69 0.94 2.68
N ASP A 252 -18.63 1.33 3.41
CA ASP A 252 -18.08 0.53 4.50
C ASP A 252 -18.96 0.58 5.77
N PRO A 253 -18.85 -0.43 6.64
CA PRO A 253 -19.47 -0.39 7.96
C PRO A 253 -19.14 0.91 8.71
N HIS A 254 -20.18 1.60 9.17
CA HIS A 254 -20.09 2.91 9.85
C HIS A 254 -19.61 4.10 8.99
N GLY A 255 -19.37 3.92 7.69
CA GLY A 255 -18.86 4.96 6.79
C GLY A 255 -19.90 5.98 6.29
N ALA A 256 -21.18 5.61 6.28
CA ALA A 256 -22.22 6.36 5.56
C ALA A 256 -22.31 7.87 5.90
N LYS A 257 -22.08 8.23 7.18
CA LYS A 257 -22.20 9.61 7.68
C LYS A 257 -20.86 10.34 7.82
N LEU A 258 -19.74 9.70 7.48
CA LEU A 258 -18.43 10.33 7.56
C LEU A 258 -18.28 11.43 6.50
N THR A 259 -17.46 12.40 6.82
CA THR A 259 -17.01 13.48 5.95
C THR A 259 -15.54 13.28 5.60
N HIS A 260 -14.93 14.20 4.85
CA HIS A 260 -13.49 14.15 4.60
C HIS A 260 -12.64 14.38 5.85
N PHE A 261 -13.19 15.04 6.88
CA PHE A 261 -12.48 15.41 8.10
C PHE A 261 -13.39 15.23 9.31
N ASP A 262 -13.23 14.12 10.01
CA ASP A 262 -13.98 13.83 11.22
C ASP A 262 -13.04 13.63 12.40
N ARG A 263 -13.20 14.46 13.43
CA ARG A 263 -12.56 14.17 14.72
C ARG A 263 -13.09 12.85 15.26
N THR A 264 -12.27 12.14 16.02
CA THR A 264 -12.70 10.91 16.66
C THR A 264 -13.86 11.13 17.65
N ASP A 265 -14.70 10.11 17.80
CA ASP A 265 -15.87 10.16 18.67
C ASP A 265 -15.47 10.12 20.16
N HIS A 266 -16.37 10.55 21.04
CA HIS A 266 -16.15 10.46 22.48
C HIS A 266 -15.77 9.04 22.92
N GLY A 267 -14.68 8.94 23.69
CA GLY A 267 -14.12 7.68 24.15
C GLY A 267 -13.02 7.15 23.25
N TRP A 268 -12.86 7.59 22.01
CA TRP A 268 -11.65 7.30 21.24
C TRP A 268 -10.52 8.24 21.62
N PRO A 269 -9.25 7.84 21.42
CA PRO A 269 -8.12 8.77 21.44
C PRO A 269 -8.40 9.95 20.50
N ASP A 270 -7.97 11.13 20.92
CA ASP A 270 -8.26 12.38 20.21
C ASP A 270 -7.32 12.59 19.02
N PHE A 271 -7.86 12.54 17.80
CA PHE A 271 -7.15 12.91 16.57
C PHE A 271 -8.15 13.21 15.44
N MET A 272 -7.67 13.84 14.38
CA MET A 272 -8.43 14.05 13.15
C MET A 272 -8.34 12.82 12.25
N ARG A 273 -9.47 12.24 11.86
CA ARG A 273 -9.53 11.26 10.77
C ARG A 273 -9.67 12.02 9.45
N VAL A 274 -8.78 11.71 8.51
CA VAL A 274 -8.81 12.28 7.16
C VAL A 274 -9.21 11.18 6.19
N HIS A 275 -10.29 11.39 5.43
CA HIS A 275 -10.88 10.40 4.52
C HIS A 275 -10.89 10.90 3.06
N PRO A 276 -9.74 10.94 2.36
CA PRO A 276 -9.67 11.41 0.97
C PRO A 276 -10.47 10.55 -0.01
N VAL A 277 -10.66 9.26 0.29
CA VAL A 277 -11.33 8.31 -0.61
C VAL A 277 -12.79 8.03 -0.21
N ILE A 278 -13.37 8.81 0.70
CA ILE A 278 -14.69 8.51 1.31
C ILE A 278 -15.81 8.32 0.28
N ASP A 279 -15.80 9.10 -0.80
CA ASP A 279 -16.85 9.11 -1.82
C ASP A 279 -16.58 8.16 -3.00
N TRP A 280 -15.47 7.43 -2.98
CA TRP A 280 -15.11 6.50 -4.05
C TRP A 280 -16.02 5.27 -4.07
N GLN A 281 -16.39 4.84 -5.27
CA GLN A 281 -17.12 3.59 -5.50
C GLN A 281 -16.13 2.43 -5.76
N TYR A 282 -16.59 1.19 -5.59
CA TYR A 282 -15.77 0.00 -5.75
C TYR A 282 -15.13 -0.08 -7.14
N ALA A 283 -15.91 0.18 -8.19
CA ALA A 283 -15.43 0.20 -9.57
C ALA A 283 -14.36 1.28 -9.79
N GLU A 284 -14.46 2.43 -9.12
CA GLU A 284 -13.51 3.53 -9.24
C GLU A 284 -12.16 3.18 -8.58
N ILE A 285 -12.19 2.52 -7.41
CA ILE A 285 -10.99 2.01 -6.72
C ILE A 285 -10.20 1.09 -7.66
N TRP A 286 -10.88 0.12 -8.26
CA TRP A 286 -10.22 -0.82 -9.17
C TRP A 286 -9.78 -0.18 -10.47
N ALA A 287 -10.59 0.69 -11.06
CA ALA A 287 -10.22 1.42 -12.27
C ALA A 287 -8.95 2.25 -12.04
N PHE A 288 -8.82 2.96 -10.91
CA PHE A 288 -7.60 3.69 -10.57
C PHE A 288 -6.40 2.76 -10.39
N ILE A 289 -6.54 1.70 -9.59
CA ILE A 289 -5.45 0.72 -9.35
C ILE A 289 -4.94 0.13 -10.67
N ARG A 290 -5.87 -0.32 -11.52
CA ARG A 290 -5.56 -1.01 -12.77
C ARG A 290 -5.01 -0.04 -13.82
N HIS A 291 -5.59 1.15 -13.94
CA HIS A 291 -5.17 2.15 -14.92
C HIS A 291 -3.76 2.69 -14.62
N LEU A 292 -3.42 2.90 -13.35
CA LEU A 292 -2.07 3.32 -12.94
C LEU A 292 -1.06 2.16 -12.87
N GLY A 293 -1.49 0.93 -13.17
CA GLY A 293 -0.65 -0.27 -13.12
C GLY A 293 -0.11 -0.57 -11.73
N LEU A 294 -0.86 -0.25 -10.67
CA LEU A 294 -0.44 -0.44 -9.30
C LEU A 294 -0.45 -1.93 -8.94
N ARG A 295 0.56 -2.38 -8.21
CA ARG A 295 0.54 -3.71 -7.58
C ARG A 295 -0.44 -3.70 -6.42
N TYR A 296 -1.22 -4.77 -6.31
CA TYR A 296 -2.17 -5.03 -5.22
C TYR A 296 -1.97 -6.46 -4.68
N CYS A 297 -2.57 -6.76 -3.52
CA CYS A 297 -2.50 -8.10 -2.92
C CYS A 297 -3.07 -9.18 -3.85
N SER A 298 -2.37 -10.30 -4.03
CA SER A 298 -2.74 -11.34 -4.99
C SER A 298 -4.09 -12.02 -4.70
N LEU A 299 -4.57 -12.00 -3.45
CA LEU A 299 -5.88 -12.54 -3.10
C LEU A 299 -7.01 -11.88 -3.91
N TYR A 300 -6.84 -10.63 -4.33
CA TYR A 300 -7.82 -9.99 -5.18
C TYR A 300 -7.91 -10.66 -6.57
N ASP A 301 -6.84 -11.27 -7.08
CA ASP A 301 -6.92 -12.06 -8.32
C ASP A 301 -7.66 -13.39 -8.11
N ASP A 302 -7.67 -13.92 -6.87
CA ASP A 302 -8.37 -15.15 -6.47
C ASP A 302 -9.84 -14.93 -6.09
N GLY A 303 -10.39 -13.75 -6.39
CA GLY A 303 -11.81 -13.41 -6.20
C GLY A 303 -12.19 -12.92 -4.81
N TYR A 304 -11.23 -12.66 -3.93
CA TYR A 304 -11.49 -11.92 -2.70
C TYR A 304 -11.79 -10.46 -3.03
N THR A 305 -12.80 -9.85 -2.40
CA THR A 305 -13.22 -8.46 -2.72
C THR A 305 -13.19 -7.54 -1.48
N SER A 306 -13.21 -8.14 -0.29
CA SER A 306 -12.95 -7.52 1.01
C SER A 306 -12.03 -8.43 1.80
N LEU A 307 -10.97 -7.88 2.41
CA LEU A 307 -9.97 -8.67 3.15
C LEU A 307 -10.13 -8.48 4.67
N GLY A 308 -10.22 -9.60 5.38
CA GLY A 308 -10.25 -9.70 6.84
C GLY A 308 -9.21 -10.70 7.34
N GLY A 309 -9.59 -11.48 8.36
CA GLY A 309 -8.83 -12.64 8.81
C GLY A 309 -9.16 -13.89 7.98
N THR A 310 -8.30 -14.89 8.05
CA THR A 310 -8.48 -16.18 7.35
C THR A 310 -9.74 -16.93 7.79
N SER A 311 -10.23 -16.67 9.01
CA SER A 311 -11.44 -17.29 9.57
C SER A 311 -12.75 -16.61 9.19
N ASP A 312 -12.72 -15.34 8.78
CA ASP A 312 -13.91 -14.52 8.52
C ASP A 312 -14.08 -14.08 7.06
N THR A 313 -13.17 -14.53 6.18
CA THR A 313 -13.08 -14.06 4.80
C THR A 313 -12.98 -15.22 3.82
N LEU A 314 -13.86 -15.20 2.81
CA LEU A 314 -13.93 -16.12 1.69
C LEU A 314 -13.92 -15.35 0.35
N PRO A 315 -13.57 -16.00 -0.77
CA PRO A 315 -13.78 -15.42 -2.09
C PRO A 315 -15.24 -15.04 -2.31
N ASN A 316 -15.48 -13.97 -3.08
CA ASN A 316 -16.82 -13.45 -3.26
C ASN A 316 -17.67 -14.43 -4.10
N PRO A 317 -18.83 -14.90 -3.60
CA PRO A 317 -19.66 -15.86 -4.32
C PRO A 317 -20.15 -15.34 -5.69
N ARG A 318 -20.25 -14.02 -5.89
CA ARG A 318 -20.63 -13.41 -7.18
C ARG A 318 -19.58 -13.59 -8.27
N LEU A 319 -18.33 -13.85 -7.89
CA LEU A 319 -17.22 -14.06 -8.80
C LEU A 319 -16.98 -15.55 -9.11
N ASN A 320 -17.75 -16.47 -8.51
CA ASN A 320 -17.60 -17.90 -8.71
C ASN A 320 -18.06 -18.32 -10.12
N LYS A 321 -17.19 -19.00 -10.88
CA LYS A 321 -17.48 -19.60 -12.19
C LYS A 321 -17.43 -21.14 -12.18
N GLY A 322 -17.63 -21.75 -11.02
CA GLY A 322 -17.58 -23.20 -10.81
C GLY A 322 -16.19 -23.65 -10.35
N SER A 323 -15.25 -23.78 -11.29
CA SER A 323 -13.89 -24.28 -11.00
C SER A 323 -12.88 -23.18 -10.63
N GLN A 324 -13.25 -21.92 -10.80
CA GLN A 324 -12.37 -20.77 -10.53
C GLN A 324 -13.21 -19.54 -10.16
N TYR A 325 -12.58 -18.59 -9.48
CA TYR A 325 -13.14 -17.27 -9.25
C TYR A 325 -12.60 -16.28 -10.27
N LEU A 326 -13.43 -15.33 -10.68
CA LEU A 326 -12.98 -14.14 -11.38
C LEU A 326 -12.25 -13.21 -10.40
N PRO A 327 -11.31 -12.38 -10.90
CA PRO A 327 -10.62 -11.41 -10.07
C PRO A 327 -11.57 -10.32 -9.54
N ALA A 328 -11.19 -9.69 -8.45
CA ALA A 328 -11.99 -8.74 -7.68
C ALA A 328 -12.53 -7.58 -8.50
N TYR A 329 -11.74 -7.08 -9.47
CA TYR A 329 -12.11 -5.97 -10.33
C TYR A 329 -13.22 -6.29 -11.36
N GLU A 330 -13.65 -7.55 -11.44
CA GLU A 330 -14.83 -7.95 -12.22
C GLU A 330 -16.15 -7.77 -11.45
N LEU A 331 -16.10 -7.52 -10.13
CA LEU A 331 -17.28 -7.16 -9.35
C LEU A 331 -17.67 -5.70 -9.64
N LYS A 332 -18.96 -5.45 -9.85
CA LYS A 332 -19.47 -4.11 -10.21
C LYS A 332 -20.24 -3.41 -9.11
N GLU A 333 -20.93 -4.17 -8.26
CA GLU A 333 -21.87 -3.65 -7.28
C GLU A 333 -21.21 -3.46 -5.91
N ASP A 334 -21.14 -2.22 -5.41
CA ASP A 334 -20.55 -1.87 -4.10
C ASP A 334 -21.16 -2.69 -2.95
N LEU A 335 -22.49 -2.87 -2.95
CA LEU A 335 -23.19 -3.58 -1.87
C LEU A 335 -22.85 -5.08 -1.81
N GLU A 336 -22.26 -5.62 -2.88
CA GLU A 336 -21.90 -7.03 -2.98
C GLU A 336 -20.45 -7.31 -2.54
N GLU A 337 -19.64 -6.26 -2.33
CA GLU A 337 -18.23 -6.36 -1.97
C GLU A 337 -17.96 -7.23 -0.74
N ARG A 338 -18.88 -7.22 0.23
CA ARG A 338 -18.71 -7.90 1.51
C ARG A 338 -19.42 -9.25 1.59
N LEU A 339 -19.94 -9.78 0.48
CA LEU A 339 -20.64 -11.08 0.47
C LEU A 339 -19.73 -12.27 0.82
N GLY A 340 -18.41 -12.09 0.76
CA GLY A 340 -17.43 -13.07 1.25
C GLY A 340 -17.02 -12.89 2.71
N ARG A 341 -17.71 -12.03 3.49
CA ARG A 341 -17.42 -11.80 4.92
C ARG A 341 -18.47 -12.47 5.80
N ASN A 342 -18.03 -13.22 6.81
CA ASN A 342 -18.90 -13.88 7.80
C ASN A 342 -19.19 -13.00 9.01
#